data_AF-A0A5N6X9L3-F1
#
_entry.id   AF-A0A5N6X9L3-F1
#
_cell.length_a   1.000
_cell.length_b   1.000
_cell.length_c   1.000
_cell.angle_alpha   90.00
_cell.angle_beta   90.00
_cell.angle_gamma   90.00
#
_symmetry.space_group_name_H-M   'P 1'
#
loop_
_entity.id
_entity.type
_entity.pdbx_description
1 polymer ?
#
loop_
_entity_poly.entity_id
_entity_poly.type
_entity_poly.pdbx_seq_one_letter_code
_entity_poly.pdbx_strand_id
1 'polypeptide(L)'
;MKATPDSDPAVEAELEKAISGVTSLEMVTKDLVDKLRLFCMEIVEFTYLKVSELEYSTGLDWCDEEYSEITGIFMEYNPKTGTVILNSRGASALHSSCQAVLISWLQEIQDSTPEQPLFAIQEQGFTGFHKVPDCILGRIGSEFPIIMVEVGFSEPLEVLFSNAQEALDISAGETQVVILLKIYEEGRETPRGYPWGLTETEIGDKATKLSLVQAVMDWHQQNEVNVVGDLTVHMYIWSAERKHPPRYPIWEFEVDSATCVSSEGTFRRNLRNPFLDRDFD
;
A
#
# COMPACT_ATOMS: atom_id res chain seq x y z
N MET A 1 -11.22 2.99 28.62
CA MET A 1 -11.84 3.85 27.58
C MET A 1 -11.48 5.28 27.89
N LYS A 2 -10.38 5.78 27.33
CA LYS A 2 -10.04 7.19 27.36
C LYS A 2 -10.47 7.77 26.02
N ALA A 3 -11.30 8.81 26.09
CA ALA A 3 -11.71 9.60 24.94
C ALA A 3 -10.48 10.26 24.31
N THR A 4 -10.40 10.16 22.98
CA THR A 4 -9.50 10.86 22.08
C THR A 4 -9.82 12.36 22.04
N PRO A 5 -8.83 13.26 22.11
CA PRO A 5 -8.81 14.54 21.39
C PRO A 5 -7.91 14.36 20.14
N ASP A 6 -8.14 14.83 18.93
CA ASP A 6 -8.91 15.94 18.38
C ASP A 6 -9.44 15.56 16.98
N SER A 7 -10.69 15.15 16.91
CA SER A 7 -11.54 15.43 15.76
C SER A 7 -12.81 16.04 16.34
N ASP A 8 -13.15 17.25 15.91
CA ASP A 8 -14.42 17.85 16.31
C ASP A 8 -15.53 16.88 15.83
N PRO A 9 -16.34 16.30 16.73
CA PRO A 9 -17.39 15.36 16.34
C PRO A 9 -18.37 15.96 15.33
N ALA A 10 -18.51 17.29 15.30
CA ALA A 10 -19.29 17.98 14.28
C ALA A 10 -18.65 17.88 12.89
N VAL A 11 -17.31 17.96 12.79
CA VAL A 11 -16.57 17.84 11.53
C VAL A 11 -16.63 16.41 11.00
N GLU A 12 -16.50 15.39 11.86
CA GLU A 12 -16.66 13.98 11.43
C GLU A 12 -18.07 13.70 10.91
N ALA A 13 -19.10 14.17 11.61
CA ALA A 13 -20.49 14.00 11.18
C ALA A 13 -20.79 14.75 9.86
N GLU A 14 -20.21 15.94 9.65
CA GLU A 14 -20.32 16.66 8.39
C GLU A 14 -19.61 15.93 7.25
N LEU A 15 -18.46 15.32 7.54
CA LEU A 15 -17.68 14.55 6.56
C LEU A 15 -18.39 13.26 6.16
N GLU A 16 -18.90 12.48 7.11
CA GLU A 16 -19.72 11.30 6.84
C GLU A 16 -20.95 11.66 6.00
N LYS A 17 -21.59 12.79 6.32
CA LYS A 17 -22.74 13.29 5.55
C LYS A 17 -22.35 13.70 4.14
N ALA A 18 -21.19 14.33 3.95
CA ALA A 18 -20.68 14.70 2.64
C ALA A 18 -20.38 13.46 1.79
N ILE A 19 -19.66 12.47 2.34
CA ILE A 19 -19.31 11.21 1.67
C ILE A 19 -20.56 10.42 1.32
N SER A 20 -21.50 10.26 2.26
CA SER A 20 -22.73 9.50 2.04
C SER A 20 -23.70 10.20 1.07
N GLY A 21 -23.56 11.51 0.87
CA GLY A 21 -24.34 12.29 -0.09
C GLY A 21 -23.87 12.14 -1.54
N VAL A 22 -22.70 11.54 -1.80
CA VAL A 22 -22.17 11.34 -3.16
C VAL A 22 -22.88 10.14 -3.80
N THR A 23 -23.67 10.41 -4.83
CA THR A 23 -24.44 9.36 -5.55
C THR A 23 -24.19 9.32 -7.05
N SER A 24 -23.43 10.27 -7.61
CA SER A 24 -23.01 10.27 -9.03
C SER A 24 -21.57 10.78 -9.18
N LEU A 25 -20.90 10.40 -10.28
CA LEU A 25 -19.52 10.81 -10.56
C LEU A 25 -19.38 12.33 -10.72
N GLU A 26 -20.40 13.00 -11.25
CA GLU A 26 -20.43 14.47 -11.38
C GLU A 26 -20.32 15.20 -10.03
N MET A 27 -20.70 14.55 -8.93
CA MET A 27 -20.56 15.10 -7.58
C MET A 27 -19.13 14.96 -7.03
N VAL A 28 -18.34 14.05 -7.60
CA VAL A 28 -16.93 13.85 -7.27
C VAL A 28 -16.09 14.88 -8.01
N THR A 29 -16.17 16.12 -7.52
CA THR A 29 -15.43 17.26 -8.06
C THR A 29 -14.06 17.39 -7.42
N LYS A 30 -13.13 18.06 -8.11
CA LYS A 30 -11.83 18.44 -7.56
C LYS A 30 -11.94 19.16 -6.22
N ASP A 31 -12.87 20.12 -6.09
CA ASP A 31 -13.14 20.84 -4.84
C ASP A 31 -13.57 19.94 -3.69
N LEU A 32 -14.37 18.91 -3.97
CA LEU A 32 -14.77 17.93 -2.96
C LEU A 32 -13.56 17.12 -2.51
N VAL A 33 -12.78 16.61 -3.46
CA VAL A 33 -11.61 15.77 -3.20
C VAL A 33 -10.51 16.54 -2.47
N ASP A 34 -10.23 17.79 -2.85
CA ASP A 34 -9.27 18.65 -2.15
C ASP A 34 -9.71 18.92 -0.70
N LYS A 35 -11.02 19.11 -0.46
CA LYS A 35 -11.56 19.21 0.90
C LYS A 35 -11.39 17.90 1.68
N LEU A 36 -11.79 16.77 1.08
CA LEU A 36 -11.65 15.47 1.72
C LEU A 36 -10.18 15.17 2.09
N ARG A 37 -9.24 15.54 1.23
CA ARG A 37 -7.79 15.46 1.53
C ARG A 37 -7.41 16.26 2.77
N LEU A 38 -7.84 17.52 2.86
CA LEU A 38 -7.52 18.38 4.01
C LEU A 38 -8.07 17.85 5.34
N PHE A 39 -9.21 17.15 5.30
CA PHE A 39 -9.91 16.72 6.51
C PHE A 39 -9.67 15.27 6.90
N CYS A 40 -9.48 14.36 5.95
CA CYS A 40 -9.40 12.92 6.21
C CYS A 40 -7.96 12.44 6.17
N MET A 41 -7.21 12.73 5.10
CA MET A 41 -5.98 11.98 4.77
C MET A 41 -6.19 10.46 4.96
N GLU A 42 -7.27 9.93 4.39
CA GLU A 42 -7.72 8.53 4.54
C GLU A 42 -8.10 7.91 3.20
N ILE A 43 -8.33 6.59 3.24
CA ILE A 43 -9.00 5.83 2.17
C ILE A 43 -10.50 5.88 2.45
N VAL A 44 -11.27 6.39 1.50
CA VAL A 44 -12.72 6.61 1.61
C VAL A 44 -13.43 5.89 0.47
N GLU A 45 -14.35 4.98 0.78
CA GLU A 45 -15.23 4.37 -0.21
C GLU A 45 -16.56 5.13 -0.30
N PHE A 46 -16.91 5.60 -1.50
CA PHE A 46 -18.22 6.20 -1.77
C PHE A 46 -19.28 5.10 -1.95
N THR A 47 -19.75 4.56 -0.82
CA THR A 47 -20.63 3.38 -0.79
C THR A 47 -21.97 3.55 -1.52
N TYR A 48 -22.49 4.79 -1.61
CA TYR A 48 -23.74 5.13 -2.30
C TYR A 48 -23.57 5.56 -3.76
N LEU A 49 -22.32 5.78 -4.21
CA LEU A 49 -21.99 6.01 -5.61
C LEU A 49 -21.91 4.65 -6.30
N LYS A 50 -22.89 4.35 -7.15
CA LYS A 50 -22.95 3.09 -7.91
C LYS A 50 -22.82 3.38 -9.39
N VAL A 51 -21.73 2.91 -10.00
CA VAL A 51 -21.41 3.13 -11.41
C VAL A 51 -20.86 1.86 -12.06
N SER A 52 -21.07 1.77 -13.38
CA SER A 52 -20.41 0.77 -14.21
C SER A 52 -18.93 1.12 -14.43
N GLU A 53 -18.12 0.12 -14.76
CA GLU A 53 -16.71 0.29 -15.13
C GLU A 53 -16.54 1.26 -16.31
N LEU A 54 -17.45 1.21 -17.28
CA LEU A 54 -17.45 2.13 -18.42
C LEU A 54 -17.68 3.57 -17.96
N GLU A 55 -18.69 3.80 -17.12
CA GLU A 55 -18.97 5.14 -16.57
C GLU A 55 -17.80 5.66 -15.74
N TYR A 56 -17.16 4.80 -14.94
CA TYR A 56 -15.95 5.16 -14.19
C TYR A 56 -14.82 5.59 -15.12
N SER A 57 -14.51 4.79 -16.15
CA SER A 57 -13.39 5.04 -17.08
C SER A 57 -13.52 6.33 -17.90
N THR A 58 -14.72 6.90 -17.99
CA THR A 58 -15.00 8.12 -18.77
C THR A 58 -15.53 9.29 -17.91
N GLY A 59 -15.64 9.10 -16.60
CA GLY A 59 -16.40 10.00 -15.72
C GLY A 59 -15.55 10.86 -14.79
N LEU A 60 -14.24 10.64 -14.73
CA LEU A 60 -13.30 11.33 -13.85
C LEU A 60 -12.10 11.92 -14.61
N ASP A 61 -12.33 12.50 -15.78
CA ASP A 61 -11.29 13.05 -16.67
C ASP A 61 -10.37 14.10 -16.00
N TRP A 62 -10.82 14.73 -14.92
CA TRP A 62 -10.04 15.72 -14.16
C TRP A 62 -9.06 15.08 -13.17
N CYS A 63 -9.30 13.83 -12.78
CA CYS A 63 -8.44 13.05 -11.90
C CYS A 63 -7.50 12.21 -12.78
N ASP A 64 -6.67 12.92 -13.54
CA ASP A 64 -5.69 12.33 -14.45
C ASP A 64 -4.36 12.03 -13.74
N GLU A 65 -3.42 11.48 -14.50
CA GLU A 65 -2.06 11.16 -14.03
C GLU A 65 -1.36 12.41 -13.47
N GLU A 66 -1.49 13.57 -14.13
CA GLU A 66 -0.88 14.83 -13.67
C GLU A 66 -1.44 15.29 -12.32
N TYR A 67 -2.76 15.25 -12.13
CA TYR A 67 -3.36 15.58 -10.84
C TYR A 67 -2.92 14.60 -9.74
N SER A 68 -2.86 13.31 -10.07
CA SER A 68 -2.45 12.26 -9.14
C SER A 68 -0.98 12.42 -8.74
N GLU A 69 -0.08 12.72 -9.68
CA GLU A 69 1.33 13.02 -9.40
C GLU A 69 1.51 14.25 -8.50
N ILE A 70 0.77 15.34 -8.76
CA ILE A 70 0.89 16.58 -7.98
C ILE A 70 0.35 16.43 -6.56
N THR A 71 -0.75 15.69 -6.41
CA THR A 71 -1.50 15.64 -5.16
C THR A 71 -1.27 14.38 -4.34
N GLY A 72 -0.78 13.32 -4.99
CA GLY A 72 -0.73 11.95 -4.47
C GLY A 72 -2.11 11.33 -4.24
N ILE A 73 -3.17 11.94 -4.77
CA ILE A 73 -4.54 11.42 -4.64
C ILE A 73 -4.81 10.45 -5.78
N PHE A 74 -5.34 9.28 -5.45
CA PHE A 74 -5.73 8.28 -6.43
C PHE A 74 -7.18 7.87 -6.22
N MET A 75 -7.82 7.49 -7.33
CA MET A 75 -9.19 6.97 -7.36
C MET A 75 -9.15 5.55 -7.90
N GLU A 76 -9.87 4.63 -7.26
CA GLU A 76 -9.97 3.24 -7.67
C GLU A 76 -11.44 2.83 -7.86
N TYR A 77 -11.68 1.87 -8.74
CA TYR A 77 -13.00 1.30 -8.99
C TYR A 77 -13.12 -0.10 -8.39
N ASN A 78 -14.18 -0.33 -7.63
CA ASN A 78 -14.51 -1.65 -7.11
C ASN A 78 -15.56 -2.36 -7.99
N PRO A 79 -15.16 -3.22 -8.96
CA PRO A 79 -16.08 -3.97 -9.83
C PRO A 79 -17.07 -4.87 -9.10
N LYS A 80 -16.78 -5.31 -7.86
CA LYS A 80 -17.70 -6.19 -7.12
C LYS A 80 -18.93 -5.44 -6.62
N THR A 81 -18.73 -4.22 -6.17
CA THR A 81 -19.76 -3.38 -5.55
C THR A 81 -20.23 -2.26 -6.46
N GLY A 82 -19.53 -2.00 -7.57
CA GLY A 82 -19.73 -0.88 -8.47
C GLY A 82 -19.44 0.47 -7.82
N THR A 83 -18.58 0.52 -6.79
CA THR A 83 -18.28 1.74 -6.03
C THR A 83 -16.94 2.33 -6.43
N VAL A 84 -16.71 3.57 -6.00
CA VAL A 84 -15.45 4.28 -6.20
C VAL A 84 -14.78 4.53 -4.87
N ILE A 85 -13.47 4.31 -4.82
CA ILE A 85 -12.63 4.46 -3.64
C ILE A 85 -11.69 5.64 -3.88
N LEU A 86 -11.69 6.61 -2.96
CA LEU A 86 -10.75 7.72 -2.91
C LEU A 86 -9.62 7.36 -1.95
N ASN A 87 -8.38 7.39 -2.42
CA ASN A 87 -7.21 7.37 -1.57
C ASN A 87 -6.62 8.78 -1.48
N SER A 88 -6.90 9.47 -0.37
CA SER A 88 -6.49 10.87 -0.16
C SER A 88 -5.23 11.03 0.69
N ARG A 89 -4.54 9.92 1.00
CA ARG A 89 -3.34 9.93 1.85
C ARG A 89 -2.12 10.57 1.21
N GLY A 90 -2.11 10.72 -0.12
CA GLY A 90 -0.87 11.02 -0.82
C GLY A 90 -0.02 9.77 -1.02
N ALA A 91 0.90 9.81 -1.98
CA ALA A 91 2.02 8.88 -2.01
C ALA A 91 2.83 9.04 -0.71
N SER A 92 2.82 8.01 0.15
CA SER A 92 3.67 8.04 1.35
C SER A 92 5.11 7.81 0.91
N ALA A 93 6.03 8.67 1.37
CA ALA A 93 7.47 8.49 1.16
C ALA A 93 7.96 7.07 1.45
N LEU A 94 7.40 6.49 2.52
CA LEU A 94 7.71 5.14 2.94
C LEU A 94 7.11 4.11 1.98
N HIS A 95 5.86 4.31 1.54
CA HIS A 95 5.22 3.44 0.54
C HIS A 95 5.97 3.47 -0.79
N SER A 96 6.25 4.65 -1.36
CA SER A 96 7.02 4.81 -2.60
C SER A 96 8.45 4.27 -2.48
N SER A 97 9.10 4.45 -1.32
CA SER A 97 10.43 3.87 -1.09
C SER A 97 10.39 2.35 -0.97
N CYS A 98 9.35 1.79 -0.33
CA CYS A 98 9.13 0.34 -0.30
C CYS A 98 8.91 -0.18 -1.73
N GLN A 99 8.05 0.47 -2.52
CA GLN A 99 7.85 0.15 -3.93
C GLN A 99 9.16 0.16 -4.72
N ALA A 100 10.00 1.19 -4.55
CA ALA A 100 11.30 1.31 -5.21
C ALA A 100 12.28 0.17 -4.85
N VAL A 101 12.30 -0.26 -3.59
CA VAL A 101 13.11 -1.42 -3.18
C VAL A 101 12.54 -2.71 -3.75
N LEU A 102 11.23 -2.92 -3.66
CA LEU A 102 10.57 -4.15 -4.11
C LEU A 102 10.67 -4.32 -5.62
N ILE A 103 10.50 -3.25 -6.39
CA ILE A 103 10.68 -3.31 -7.84
C ILE A 103 12.12 -3.65 -8.22
N SER A 104 13.12 -3.16 -7.47
CA SER A 104 14.53 -3.51 -7.71
C SER A 104 14.77 -5.01 -7.53
N TRP A 105 14.13 -5.66 -6.56
CA TRP A 105 14.21 -7.12 -6.38
C TRP A 105 13.57 -7.87 -7.54
N LEU A 106 12.43 -7.38 -8.06
CA LEU A 106 11.79 -7.99 -9.22
C LEU A 106 12.61 -7.82 -10.49
N GLN A 107 13.29 -6.67 -10.65
CA GLN A 107 14.24 -6.43 -11.74
C GLN A 107 15.45 -7.36 -11.65
N GLU A 108 15.98 -7.63 -10.46
CA GLU A 108 17.04 -8.64 -10.29
C GLU A 108 16.58 -10.04 -10.74
N ILE A 109 15.33 -10.42 -10.45
CA ILE A 109 14.75 -11.68 -10.95
C ILE A 109 14.67 -11.68 -12.47
N GLN A 110 14.15 -10.60 -13.07
CA GLN A 110 14.09 -10.42 -14.53
C GLN A 110 15.49 -10.56 -15.15
N ASP A 111 16.49 -9.84 -14.64
CA ASP A 111 17.85 -9.80 -15.18
C ASP A 111 18.58 -11.14 -15.01
N SER A 112 18.27 -11.88 -13.94
CA SER A 112 18.81 -13.23 -13.70
C SER A 112 18.16 -14.32 -14.54
N THR A 113 17.08 -14.01 -15.28
CA THR A 113 16.32 -14.96 -16.12
C THR A 113 16.17 -14.48 -17.58
N PRO A 114 17.27 -14.14 -18.27
CA PRO A 114 17.23 -13.41 -19.55
C PRO A 114 16.58 -14.18 -20.71
N GLU A 115 16.44 -15.50 -20.59
CA GLU A 115 15.78 -16.36 -21.58
C GLU A 115 14.24 -16.26 -21.53
N GLN A 116 13.69 -15.70 -20.44
CA GLN A 116 12.26 -15.50 -20.26
C GLN A 116 11.90 -14.05 -20.61
N PRO A 117 10.80 -13.81 -21.34
CA PRO A 117 10.36 -12.46 -21.69
C PRO A 117 9.62 -11.84 -20.48
N LEU A 118 10.33 -11.61 -19.39
CA LEU A 118 9.79 -11.01 -18.17
C LEU A 118 9.90 -9.49 -18.20
N PHE A 119 9.00 -8.83 -17.46
CA PHE A 119 9.07 -7.40 -17.19
C PHE A 119 8.69 -7.13 -15.74
N ALA A 120 9.37 -6.19 -15.10
CA ALA A 120 9.02 -5.67 -13.78
C ALA A 120 8.60 -4.20 -13.89
N ILE A 121 7.40 -3.87 -13.41
CA ILE A 121 6.90 -2.48 -13.38
C ILE A 121 6.14 -2.16 -12.08
N GLN A 122 5.99 -0.87 -11.82
CA GLN A 122 5.15 -0.32 -10.75
C GLN A 122 3.71 -0.11 -11.25
N GLU A 123 2.75 -0.23 -10.34
CA GLU A 123 1.39 0.29 -10.48
C GLU A 123 0.67 -0.05 -11.80
N GLN A 124 0.50 -1.34 -12.09
CA GLN A 124 -0.30 -1.80 -13.23
C GLN A 124 -1.51 -2.61 -12.78
N GLY A 125 -2.71 -2.03 -12.97
CA GLY A 125 -3.97 -2.75 -12.86
C GLY A 125 -4.16 -3.79 -13.97
N PHE A 126 -4.99 -4.79 -13.70
CA PHE A 126 -5.36 -5.81 -14.67
C PHE A 126 -6.85 -6.14 -14.58
N THR A 127 -7.42 -6.62 -15.68
CA THR A 127 -8.88 -6.75 -15.87
C THR A 127 -9.52 -7.59 -14.76
N GLY A 128 -10.65 -7.09 -14.23
CA GLY A 128 -11.44 -7.81 -13.23
C GLY A 128 -10.84 -7.80 -11.81
N PHE A 129 -9.66 -7.21 -11.61
CA PHE A 129 -9.11 -6.95 -10.29
C PHE A 129 -9.45 -5.53 -9.86
N HIS A 130 -9.96 -5.36 -8.64
CA HIS A 130 -10.44 -4.07 -8.15
C HIS A 130 -9.33 -3.12 -7.69
N LYS A 131 -8.08 -3.58 -7.61
CA LYS A 131 -6.96 -2.82 -7.06
C LYS A 131 -5.82 -2.72 -8.07
N VAL A 132 -5.02 -1.66 -7.97
CA VAL A 132 -3.74 -1.57 -8.65
C VAL A 132 -2.65 -2.07 -7.69
N PRO A 133 -1.97 -3.19 -7.98
CA PRO A 133 -0.87 -3.64 -7.15
C PRO A 133 0.33 -2.70 -7.24
N ASP A 134 1.06 -2.62 -6.13
CA ASP A 134 2.21 -1.74 -5.97
C ASP A 134 3.36 -2.03 -6.93
N CYS A 135 3.72 -3.31 -7.06
CA CYS A 135 4.72 -3.76 -8.01
C CYS A 135 4.33 -5.13 -8.58
N ILE A 136 4.73 -5.37 -9.82
CA ILE A 136 4.50 -6.66 -10.48
C ILE A 136 5.73 -7.16 -11.23
N LEU A 137 5.83 -8.48 -11.34
CA LEU A 137 6.66 -9.18 -12.32
C LEU A 137 5.74 -9.93 -13.27
N GLY A 138 5.66 -9.48 -14.52
CA GLY A 138 4.82 -10.07 -15.56
C GLY A 138 5.62 -10.81 -16.63
N ARG A 139 4.90 -11.45 -17.55
CA ARG A 139 5.44 -12.02 -18.78
C ARG A 139 4.86 -11.28 -19.97
N ILE A 140 5.69 -10.91 -20.95
CA ILE A 140 5.22 -10.23 -22.16
C ILE A 140 4.09 -11.03 -22.81
N GLY A 141 2.95 -10.36 -23.05
CA GLY A 141 1.76 -10.96 -23.66
C GLY A 141 0.81 -11.69 -22.71
N SER A 142 1.11 -11.72 -21.41
CA SER A 142 0.19 -12.18 -20.37
C SER A 142 -0.62 -11.02 -19.81
N GLU A 143 -1.88 -11.29 -19.45
CA GLU A 143 -2.80 -10.32 -18.85
C GLU A 143 -2.56 -10.15 -17.34
N PHE A 144 -2.08 -11.21 -16.67
CA PHE A 144 -1.92 -11.24 -15.22
C PHE A 144 -0.44 -11.33 -14.83
N PRO A 145 -0.04 -10.76 -13.69
CA PRO A 145 1.34 -10.84 -13.24
C PRO A 145 1.69 -12.26 -12.77
N ILE A 146 2.95 -12.66 -12.88
CA ILE A 146 3.49 -13.89 -12.27
C ILE A 146 3.67 -13.68 -10.76
N ILE A 147 4.25 -12.51 -10.39
CA ILE A 147 4.40 -12.07 -9.01
C ILE A 147 3.67 -10.75 -8.84
N MET A 148 2.78 -10.69 -7.85
CA MET A 148 2.13 -9.46 -7.40
C MET A 148 2.70 -9.06 -6.04
N VAL A 149 2.96 -7.76 -5.83
CA VAL A 149 3.45 -7.23 -4.56
C VAL A 149 2.49 -6.15 -4.06
N GLU A 150 2.22 -6.17 -2.76
CA GLU A 150 1.33 -5.23 -2.09
C GLU A 150 1.94 -4.78 -0.75
N VAL A 151 1.89 -3.48 -0.47
CA VAL A 151 2.41 -2.83 0.74
C VAL A 151 1.24 -2.16 1.47
N GLY A 152 0.79 -2.75 2.58
CA GLY A 152 -0.30 -2.19 3.38
C GLY A 152 0.18 -1.50 4.65
N PHE A 153 -0.35 -0.32 4.94
CA PHE A 153 0.00 0.49 6.11
C PHE A 153 -1.14 0.54 7.13
N SER A 154 -2.30 1.04 6.73
CA SER A 154 -3.46 1.07 7.63
C SER A 154 -4.36 -0.13 7.43
N GLU A 155 -4.24 -0.79 6.29
CA GLU A 155 -5.13 -1.87 5.87
C GLU A 155 -5.03 -3.01 6.89
N PRO A 156 -6.16 -3.51 7.40
CA PRO A 156 -6.17 -4.74 8.17
C PRO A 156 -5.48 -5.86 7.37
N LEU A 157 -4.71 -6.70 8.05
CA LEU A 157 -3.98 -7.79 7.40
C LEU A 157 -4.93 -8.73 6.64
N GLU A 158 -6.14 -8.90 7.16
CA GLU A 158 -7.21 -9.70 6.55
C GLU A 158 -7.65 -9.15 5.20
N VAL A 159 -7.62 -7.81 5.02
CA VAL A 159 -7.94 -7.16 3.76
C VAL A 159 -6.82 -7.42 2.75
N LEU A 160 -5.56 -7.31 3.15
CA LEU A 160 -4.41 -7.66 2.28
C LEU A 160 -4.48 -9.12 1.82
N PHE A 161 -4.82 -10.04 2.72
CA PHE A 161 -5.01 -11.45 2.34
C PHE A 161 -6.24 -11.66 1.47
N SER A 162 -7.34 -10.94 1.70
CA SER A 162 -8.52 -11.02 0.83
C SER A 162 -8.17 -10.59 -0.60
N ASN A 163 -7.41 -9.50 -0.76
CA ASN A 163 -6.98 -9.00 -2.07
C ASN A 163 -6.00 -9.97 -2.74
N ALA A 164 -5.07 -10.55 -1.98
CA ALA A 164 -4.15 -11.58 -2.48
C ALA A 164 -4.90 -12.82 -2.99
N GLN A 165 -5.89 -13.30 -2.23
CA GLN A 165 -6.71 -14.44 -2.63
C GLN A 165 -7.46 -14.15 -3.92
N GLU A 166 -8.06 -12.96 -4.04
CA GLU A 166 -8.76 -12.54 -5.25
C GLU A 166 -7.83 -12.53 -6.46
N ALA A 167 -6.64 -11.94 -6.37
CA ALA A 167 -5.66 -11.93 -7.46
C ALA A 167 -5.27 -13.35 -7.90
N LEU A 168 -5.04 -14.26 -6.92
CA LEU A 168 -4.75 -15.67 -7.20
C LEU A 168 -5.93 -16.37 -7.90
N ASP A 169 -7.17 -16.09 -7.47
CA ASP A 169 -8.37 -16.75 -8.00
C ASP A 169 -8.71 -16.28 -9.43
N ILE A 170 -8.64 -14.97 -9.70
CA ILE A 170 -9.01 -14.41 -11.02
C ILE A 170 -7.96 -14.67 -12.10
N SER A 171 -6.69 -14.80 -11.71
CA SER A 171 -5.59 -15.01 -12.66
C SER A 171 -5.57 -16.41 -13.28
N ALA A 172 -6.47 -17.30 -12.87
CA ALA A 172 -6.57 -18.69 -13.35
C ALA A 172 -5.22 -19.46 -13.32
N GLY A 173 -4.36 -19.13 -12.35
CA GLY A 173 -3.03 -19.73 -12.21
C GLY A 173 -1.93 -19.04 -13.01
N GLU A 174 -2.14 -17.86 -13.58
CA GLU A 174 -1.04 -17.03 -14.11
C GLU A 174 -0.27 -16.35 -12.97
N THR A 175 -0.97 -15.82 -11.97
CA THR A 175 -0.34 -15.33 -10.73
C THR A 175 0.07 -16.51 -9.85
N GLN A 176 1.38 -16.68 -9.71
CA GLN A 176 2.00 -17.79 -8.99
C GLN A 176 2.35 -17.41 -7.55
N VAL A 177 2.64 -16.13 -7.31
CA VAL A 177 3.08 -15.63 -6.01
C VAL A 177 2.50 -14.25 -5.73
N VAL A 178 2.00 -14.05 -4.52
CA VAL A 178 1.70 -12.73 -3.95
C VAL A 178 2.63 -12.47 -2.76
N ILE A 179 3.30 -11.32 -2.77
CA ILE A 179 4.15 -10.84 -1.67
C ILE A 179 3.38 -9.71 -0.98
N LEU A 180 3.18 -9.84 0.34
CA LEU A 180 2.53 -8.81 1.15
C LEU A 180 3.53 -8.24 2.14
N LEU A 181 3.71 -6.92 2.14
CA LEU A 181 4.40 -6.21 3.21
C LEU A 181 3.35 -5.45 4.03
N LYS A 182 3.13 -5.90 5.27
CA LYS A 182 2.25 -5.24 6.21
C LYS A 182 3.09 -4.41 7.18
N ILE A 183 2.87 -3.11 7.17
CA ILE A 183 3.51 -2.15 8.06
C ILE A 183 2.49 -1.77 9.14
N TYR A 184 2.92 -1.80 10.39
CA TYR A 184 2.16 -1.38 11.57
C TYR A 184 2.88 -0.17 12.17
N GLU A 185 2.11 0.85 12.55
CA GLU A 185 2.58 2.01 13.30
C GLU A 185 1.79 2.09 14.61
N GLU A 186 2.51 1.99 15.74
CA GLU A 186 1.95 2.09 17.08
C GLU A 186 2.50 3.34 17.81
N GLY A 187 1.80 3.80 18.84
CA GLY A 187 2.29 4.91 19.69
C GLY A 187 2.15 6.31 19.09
N ARG A 188 1.63 6.45 17.87
CA ARG A 188 1.40 7.75 17.24
C ARG A 188 0.26 8.52 17.90
N GLU A 189 0.52 9.77 18.28
CA GLU A 189 -0.47 10.64 18.94
C GLU A 189 -1.65 10.99 18.04
N THR A 190 -1.44 11.13 16.72
CA THR A 190 -2.49 11.40 15.74
C THR A 190 -2.49 10.34 14.64
N PRO A 191 -3.61 9.65 14.36
CA PRO A 191 -3.68 8.66 13.28
C PRO A 191 -3.65 9.28 11.87
N ARG A 192 -3.72 10.62 11.78
CA ARG A 192 -3.72 11.35 10.51
C ARG A 192 -2.29 11.73 10.08
N GLY A 193 -1.99 11.57 8.79
CA GLY A 193 -0.73 11.96 8.15
C GLY A 193 0.15 10.77 7.74
N TYR A 194 1.30 11.06 7.12
CA TYR A 194 2.21 10.03 6.61
C TYR A 194 2.81 9.18 7.72
N PRO A 195 2.94 7.85 7.54
CA PRO A 195 3.79 6.99 8.36
C PRO A 195 5.18 7.63 8.50
N TRP A 196 5.73 7.68 9.72
CA TRP A 196 7.00 8.37 10.05
C TRP A 196 7.04 9.91 9.91
N GLY A 197 5.96 10.54 9.44
CA GLY A 197 5.91 12.00 9.30
C GLY A 197 6.78 12.55 8.16
N LEU A 198 7.16 11.70 7.19
CA LEU A 198 8.05 12.06 6.08
C LEU A 198 7.30 12.09 4.74
N THR A 199 7.64 13.07 3.92
CA THR A 199 7.19 13.23 2.53
C THR A 199 8.16 12.57 1.55
N GLU A 200 7.70 12.23 0.36
CA GLU A 200 8.53 11.58 -0.67
C GLU A 200 9.79 12.39 -0.99
N THR A 201 9.64 13.73 -1.02
CA THR A 201 10.77 14.65 -1.25
C THR A 201 11.84 14.60 -0.15
N GLU A 202 11.50 14.14 1.05
CA GLU A 202 12.41 14.09 2.20
C GLU A 202 13.23 12.79 2.27
N ILE A 203 12.68 11.65 1.83
CA ILE A 203 13.37 10.36 1.81
C ILE A 203 13.99 10.06 0.44
N GLY A 204 13.24 10.21 -0.65
CA GLY A 204 13.68 10.05 -2.05
C GLY A 204 14.72 8.96 -2.34
N ASP A 205 15.61 9.24 -3.31
CA ASP A 205 16.72 8.39 -3.79
C ASP A 205 17.71 7.87 -2.72
N LYS A 206 17.55 8.24 -1.44
CA LYS A 206 18.37 7.69 -0.35
C LYS A 206 17.99 6.24 -0.05
N ALA A 207 16.72 5.87 -0.23
CA ALA A 207 16.19 4.54 0.01
C ALA A 207 16.75 3.45 -0.92
N THR A 208 17.19 3.82 -2.12
CA THR A 208 17.79 2.89 -3.10
C THR A 208 19.29 2.68 -2.88
N LYS A 209 19.94 3.51 -2.06
CA LYS A 209 21.40 3.47 -1.81
C LYS A 209 21.79 2.92 -0.43
N LEU A 210 20.86 2.95 0.52
CA LEU A 210 21.00 2.43 1.88
C LEU A 210 19.82 1.47 2.14
N SER A 211 19.86 0.65 3.20
CA SER A 211 18.61 0.03 3.66
C SER A 211 17.61 1.13 4.00
N LEU A 212 16.37 1.06 3.50
CA LEU A 212 15.30 2.06 3.71
C LEU A 212 15.21 2.55 5.16
N VAL A 213 15.29 1.62 6.10
CA VAL A 213 15.36 1.88 7.55
C VAL A 213 16.47 2.86 7.90
N GLN A 214 17.70 2.59 7.46
CA GLN A 214 18.85 3.46 7.73
C GLN A 214 18.65 4.86 7.12
N ALA A 215 18.13 4.95 5.89
CA ALA A 215 17.90 6.24 5.24
C ALA A 215 16.91 7.11 6.03
N VAL A 216 15.85 6.50 6.57
CA VAL A 216 14.88 7.17 7.44
C VAL A 216 15.50 7.58 8.76
N MET A 217 16.21 6.67 9.43
CA MET A 217 16.85 6.97 10.72
C MET A 217 17.89 8.08 10.60
N ASP A 218 18.69 8.09 9.53
CA ASP A 218 19.65 9.13 9.24
C ASP A 218 18.97 10.49 9.06
N TRP A 219 17.81 10.54 8.38
CA TRP A 219 17.06 11.78 8.21
C TRP A 219 16.57 12.33 9.55
N HIS A 220 15.97 11.48 10.39
CA HIS A 220 15.48 11.89 11.71
C HIS A 220 16.61 12.41 12.61
N GLN A 221 17.75 11.71 12.60
CA GLN A 221 18.93 12.13 13.34
C GLN A 221 19.50 13.46 12.83
N GLN A 222 19.59 13.64 11.50
CA GLN A 222 20.14 14.85 10.89
C GLN A 222 19.27 16.09 11.13
N ASN A 223 17.94 15.91 11.21
CA ASN A 223 16.99 17.02 11.35
C ASN A 223 16.53 17.25 12.80
N GLU A 224 17.04 16.47 13.77
CA GLU A 224 16.64 16.52 15.18
C GLU A 224 15.12 16.35 15.38
N VAL A 225 14.48 15.55 14.52
CA VAL A 225 13.05 15.24 14.56
C VAL A 225 12.86 13.83 15.08
N ASN A 226 12.04 13.66 16.12
CA ASN A 226 11.73 12.33 16.66
C ASN A 226 10.85 11.53 15.68
N VAL A 227 11.06 10.22 15.62
CA VAL A 227 10.12 9.30 14.99
C VAL A 227 8.82 9.31 15.82
N VAL A 228 7.68 9.42 15.15
CA VAL A 228 6.38 9.68 15.80
C VAL A 228 5.65 8.40 16.22
N GLY A 229 6.32 7.24 16.23
CA GLY A 229 5.73 5.96 16.60
C GLY A 229 6.67 4.77 16.41
N ASP A 230 6.30 3.64 17.01
CA ASP A 230 7.00 2.36 16.85
C ASP A 230 6.51 1.70 15.57
N LEU A 231 7.40 1.17 14.75
CA LEU A 231 7.02 0.41 13.56
C LEU A 231 7.34 -1.05 13.67
N THR A 232 6.43 -1.85 13.12
CA THR A 232 6.67 -3.25 12.81
C THR A 232 6.37 -3.50 11.33
N VAL A 233 7.27 -4.17 10.62
CA VAL A 233 7.10 -4.59 9.24
C VAL A 233 7.05 -6.10 9.20
N HIS A 234 5.99 -6.66 8.63
CA HIS A 234 5.80 -8.08 8.40
C HIS A 234 5.78 -8.37 6.90
N MET A 235 6.59 -9.30 6.44
CA MET A 235 6.55 -9.80 5.07
C MET A 235 5.93 -11.21 5.02
N TYR A 236 4.97 -11.39 4.12
CA TYR A 236 4.33 -12.67 3.83
C TYR A 236 4.51 -13.01 2.35
N ILE A 237 4.67 -14.30 2.06
CA ILE A 237 4.66 -14.82 0.69
C ILE A 237 3.60 -15.90 0.60
N TRP A 238 2.65 -15.71 -0.33
CA TRP A 238 1.58 -16.66 -0.61
C TRP A 238 1.69 -17.15 -2.05
N SER A 239 2.01 -18.43 -2.22
CA SER A 239 2.02 -19.09 -3.52
C SER A 239 0.65 -19.67 -3.88
N ALA A 240 0.30 -19.65 -5.17
CA ALA A 240 -0.88 -20.29 -5.74
C ALA A 240 -1.01 -21.80 -5.40
N GLU A 241 0.11 -22.48 -5.13
CA GLU A 241 0.11 -23.89 -4.69
C GLU A 241 -0.50 -24.07 -3.28
N ARG A 242 -0.53 -23.01 -2.46
CA ARG A 242 -1.05 -23.06 -1.10
C ARG A 242 -2.51 -22.63 -1.06
N LYS A 243 -3.38 -23.57 -0.64
CA LYS A 243 -4.81 -23.33 -0.47
C LYS A 243 -5.17 -22.27 0.59
N HIS A 244 -4.28 -22.00 1.54
CA HIS A 244 -4.56 -21.11 2.67
C HIS A 244 -3.43 -20.09 2.85
N PRO A 245 -3.76 -18.87 3.32
CA PRO A 245 -2.76 -17.84 3.56
C PRO A 245 -1.74 -18.28 4.61
N PRO A 246 -0.48 -17.82 4.52
CA PRO A 246 0.52 -18.05 5.55
C PRO A 246 0.06 -17.46 6.89
N ARG A 247 0.20 -18.22 7.97
CA ARG A 247 -0.20 -17.79 9.32
C ARG A 247 0.83 -16.88 10.01
N TYR A 248 2.08 -16.95 9.57
CA TYR A 248 3.20 -16.24 10.19
C TYR A 248 4.00 -15.52 9.10
N PRO A 249 4.55 -14.34 9.40
CA PRO A 249 5.42 -13.66 8.47
C PRO A 249 6.69 -14.49 8.26
N ILE A 250 7.22 -14.46 7.04
CA ILE A 250 8.51 -15.06 6.71
C ILE A 250 9.68 -14.18 7.14
N TRP A 251 9.39 -12.90 7.40
CA TRP A 251 10.34 -11.90 7.88
C TRP A 251 9.60 -10.80 8.64
N GLU A 252 10.24 -10.34 9.71
CA GLU A 252 9.73 -9.33 10.63
C GLU A 252 10.85 -8.36 10.98
N PHE A 253 10.50 -7.09 11.12
CA PHE A 253 11.42 -6.02 11.48
C PHE A 253 10.73 -4.98 12.35
N GLU A 254 11.38 -4.56 13.43
CA GLU A 254 10.83 -3.63 14.41
C GLU A 254 11.76 -2.43 14.59
N VAL A 255 11.18 -1.22 14.68
CA VAL A 255 11.85 0.03 15.08
C VAL A 255 11.07 0.61 16.24
N ASP A 256 11.74 0.81 17.37
CA ASP A 256 11.17 1.43 18.57
C ASP A 256 11.54 2.92 18.60
N SER A 257 10.54 3.79 18.72
CA SER A 257 10.71 5.25 18.84
C SER A 257 11.54 5.65 20.07
N ALA A 258 11.57 4.83 21.12
CA ALA A 258 12.43 5.02 22.30
C ALA A 258 13.89 4.63 22.05
N THR A 259 14.18 3.80 21.04
CA THR A 259 15.56 3.40 20.69
C THR A 259 16.34 4.44 19.88
N CYS A 260 15.77 5.62 19.62
CA CYS A 260 16.45 6.76 18.98
C CYS A 260 17.65 7.36 19.77
N VAL A 261 18.20 6.66 20.78
CA VAL A 261 19.49 6.97 21.41
C VAL A 261 20.56 5.86 21.20
N SER A 262 20.24 4.73 20.58
CA SER A 262 21.26 3.71 20.27
C SER A 262 21.07 3.12 18.87
N SER A 263 22.12 3.23 18.07
CA SER A 263 22.30 2.85 16.67
C SER A 263 22.08 1.37 16.29
N GLU A 264 21.35 0.59 17.08
CA GLU A 264 21.11 -0.83 16.83
C GLU A 264 19.61 -1.13 16.97
N GLY A 265 18.88 -1.04 15.85
CA GLY A 265 17.54 -1.61 15.78
C GLY A 265 17.60 -3.12 16.08
N THR A 266 16.64 -3.64 16.84
CA THR A 266 16.58 -5.06 17.18
C THR A 266 16.12 -5.90 16.00
N PHE A 267 17.08 -6.51 15.28
CA PHE A 267 16.77 -7.46 14.21
C PHE A 267 16.30 -8.80 14.79
N ARG A 268 15.00 -9.07 14.77
CA ARG A 268 14.44 -10.39 15.11
C ARG A 268 14.23 -11.22 13.86
N ARG A 269 15.25 -11.98 13.47
CA ARG A 269 15.15 -12.95 12.38
C ARG A 269 14.31 -14.16 12.82
N ASN A 270 13.00 -14.12 12.62
CA ASN A 270 12.19 -15.35 12.64
C ASN A 270 12.50 -16.17 11.38
N LEU A 271 13.62 -16.90 11.39
CA LEU A 271 13.93 -17.94 10.40
C LEU A 271 13.02 -19.17 10.62
N ARG A 272 11.71 -19.03 10.46
CA ARG A 272 10.89 -20.16 10.01
C ARG A 272 10.71 -19.97 8.53
N ASN A 273 11.67 -20.51 7.77
CA ASN A 273 11.58 -20.54 6.31
C ASN A 273 10.60 -21.65 5.93
N PRO A 274 9.37 -21.34 5.49
CA PRO A 274 8.38 -22.37 5.19
C PRO A 274 8.67 -23.06 3.83
N PHE A 275 9.77 -22.71 3.15
CA PHE A 275 10.31 -23.45 2.01
C PHE A 275 11.35 -24.50 2.43
N LEU A 276 11.85 -24.45 3.67
CA LEU A 276 12.77 -25.46 4.24
C LEU A 276 12.07 -26.43 5.20
N ASP A 277 10.93 -26.04 5.78
CA ASP A 277 10.09 -26.94 6.60
C ASP A 277 9.16 -27.84 5.76
N ARG A 278 9.62 -28.29 4.59
CA ARG A 278 9.06 -29.48 3.93
C ARG A 278 9.78 -30.69 4.52
N ASP A 279 9.32 -31.15 5.67
CA ASP A 279 9.28 -32.59 5.87
C ASP A 279 8.29 -33.12 4.82
N PHE A 280 8.83 -33.73 3.77
CA PHE A 280 8.05 -34.54 2.86
C PHE A 280 7.58 -35.76 3.65
N ASP A 281 6.32 -35.76 4.06
CA ASP A 281 5.50 -36.96 4.29
C ASP A 281 4.10 -36.74 3.72
#